data_AF-A0A7X7Z1Q3-F1
#
_entry.id   AF-A0A7X7Z1Q3-F1
#
_cell.length_a   1.000
_cell.length_b   1.000
_cell.length_c   1.000
_cell.angle_alpha   90.00
_cell.angle_beta   90.00
_cell.angle_gamma   90.00
#
_symmetry.space_group_name_H-M   'P 1'
#
loop_
_entity.id
_entity.type
_entity.pdbx_description
1 polymer ?
#
loop_
_entity_poly.entity_id
_entity_poly.type
_entity_poly.pdbx_seq_one_letter_code
_entity_poly.pdbx_strand_id
1 'polypeptide(L)'
;MKTKVGLLSVLVFFLAFLMPSFGCSGDDDDENDSATDDDSDNTGDDDDNDDNDNNDNNDNDDNDDNDDSTFDPSVILGRTYSLDIPLSAWTVPAGVGDIIGYYVPILLFEPRSADDGVLDLLATVGAEEKTVVQDECNLTTDFADSVLNDDGSFSFGPQDFALRIEGVSAGLHQAYGSGTFLADGSGFDNGVLGGLLDARELLDFLLYGLDEICLVTAIFGAPCVACPADGEVYCVEIKAEGFSAATVSGLSLTEIGSDDLGPECDDDDDTAAADSVSANESTLF
;
A
#
# COMPACT_ATOMS: atom_id res chain seq x y z
N MET A 1 21.99 -0.71 17.56
CA MET A 1 22.23 -2.17 17.43
C MET A 1 21.10 -2.97 18.08
N LYS A 2 19.97 -3.14 17.37
CA LYS A 2 18.94 -4.13 17.70
C LYS A 2 19.38 -5.46 17.07
N THR A 3 19.46 -6.52 17.86
CA THR A 3 19.91 -7.85 17.44
C THR A 3 18.94 -8.47 16.42
N LYS A 4 19.32 -8.48 15.13
CA LYS A 4 18.69 -9.24 14.02
C LYS A 4 18.93 -10.77 14.15
N VAL A 5 18.72 -11.35 15.33
CA VAL A 5 18.93 -12.79 15.60
C VAL A 5 17.64 -13.37 16.15
N GLY A 6 16.70 -13.75 15.28
CA GLY A 6 15.47 -14.42 15.72
C GLY A 6 14.48 -14.82 14.63
N LEU A 7 14.36 -14.04 13.56
CA LEU A 7 13.35 -14.29 12.51
C LEU A 7 13.77 -15.39 11.52
N LEU A 8 15.09 -15.61 11.37
CA LEU A 8 15.70 -16.47 10.34
C LEU A 8 15.32 -17.97 10.43
N SER A 9 14.92 -18.47 11.61
CA SER A 9 14.55 -19.89 11.79
C SER A 9 13.08 -20.19 11.56
N VAL A 10 12.19 -19.20 11.55
CA VAL A 10 10.75 -19.43 11.43
C VAL A 10 10.34 -19.55 9.95
N LEU A 11 10.95 -18.77 9.06
CA LEU A 11 10.58 -18.73 7.64
C LEU A 11 10.97 -20.01 6.87
N VAL A 12 12.15 -20.58 7.16
CA VAL A 12 12.60 -21.86 6.55
C VAL A 12 11.72 -23.04 6.99
N PHE A 13 11.11 -22.96 8.18
CA PHE A 13 10.21 -24.00 8.66
C PHE A 13 8.82 -23.96 8.00
N PHE A 14 8.35 -22.78 7.58
CA PHE A 14 7.05 -22.63 6.91
C PHE A 14 7.07 -23.07 5.44
N LEU A 15 8.14 -22.75 4.70
CA LEU A 15 8.30 -23.16 3.29
C LEU A 15 8.49 -24.69 3.12
N ALA A 16 9.02 -25.39 4.14
CA ALA A 16 9.12 -26.85 4.12
C ALA A 16 7.80 -27.58 4.42
N PHE A 17 6.80 -26.90 5.01
CA PHE A 17 5.51 -27.49 5.39
C PHE A 17 4.37 -27.22 4.40
N LEU A 18 4.54 -26.28 3.46
CA LEU A 18 3.58 -25.98 2.39
C LEU A 18 3.86 -26.74 1.09
N MET A 19 4.51 -27.90 1.14
CA MET A 19 4.35 -28.86 0.04
C MET A 19 3.01 -29.57 0.22
N PRO A 20 2.01 -29.36 -0.66
CA PRO A 20 0.85 -30.23 -0.67
C PRO A 20 1.36 -31.64 -0.93
N SER A 21 1.22 -32.50 0.07
CA SER A 21 1.29 -33.93 -0.15
C SER A 21 0.13 -34.27 -1.08
N PHE A 22 0.43 -34.40 -2.38
CA PHE A 22 -0.45 -35.04 -3.34
C PHE A 22 -0.55 -36.53 -2.97
N GLY A 23 -1.29 -36.80 -1.90
CA GLY A 23 -1.75 -38.12 -1.52
C GLY A 23 -2.94 -38.46 -2.38
N CYS A 24 -2.70 -39.17 -3.48
CA CYS A 24 -3.73 -39.99 -4.10
C CYS A 24 -4.11 -41.11 -3.11
N SER A 25 -5.22 -40.95 -2.42
CA SER A 25 -6.06 -42.03 -1.89
C SER A 25 -7.48 -41.63 -2.30
N GLY A 26 -8.22 -42.36 -3.14
CA GLY A 26 -8.29 -43.80 -3.24
C GLY A 26 -9.15 -44.32 -2.09
N ASP A 27 -10.24 -45.00 -2.44
CA ASP A 27 -11.33 -45.54 -1.62
C ASP A 27 -12.46 -44.52 -1.36
N ASP A 28 -13.56 -44.56 -2.12
CA ASP A 28 -14.65 -45.56 -2.12
C ASP A 28 -15.56 -45.47 -0.87
N ASP A 29 -16.86 -45.48 -1.18
CA ASP A 29 -17.99 -45.90 -0.37
C ASP A 29 -18.85 -44.86 0.40
N ASP A 30 -20.14 -45.11 0.21
CA ASP A 30 -21.29 -44.86 1.10
C ASP A 30 -22.14 -43.59 0.92
N GLU A 31 -23.13 -43.77 0.03
CA GLU A 31 -24.56 -43.56 0.26
C GLU A 31 -24.95 -42.89 1.59
N ASN A 32 -25.59 -41.72 1.52
CA ASN A 32 -26.75 -41.46 2.39
C ASN A 32 -27.70 -40.44 1.75
N ASP A 33 -28.84 -40.95 1.33
CA ASP A 33 -30.07 -40.21 1.05
C ASP A 33 -30.50 -39.39 2.28
N SER A 34 -30.91 -38.15 2.05
CA SER A 34 -31.96 -37.51 2.87
C SER A 34 -32.46 -36.25 2.17
N ALA A 35 -33.51 -36.44 1.37
CA ALA A 35 -34.42 -35.38 1.00
C ALA A 35 -34.96 -34.66 2.25
N THR A 36 -34.93 -33.32 2.22
CA THR A 36 -35.96 -32.49 2.85
C THR A 36 -36.19 -31.29 1.95
N ASP A 37 -37.27 -31.38 1.19
CA ASP A 37 -38.07 -30.25 0.74
C ASP A 37 -38.39 -29.35 1.95
N ASP A 38 -38.31 -28.03 1.79
CA ASP A 38 -39.18 -27.13 2.55
C ASP A 38 -39.53 -25.91 1.69
N ASP A 39 -40.72 -26.02 1.12
CA ASP A 39 -41.51 -24.96 0.52
C ASP A 39 -41.85 -23.90 1.58
N SER A 40 -41.72 -22.62 1.24
CA SER A 40 -42.46 -21.57 1.92
C SER A 40 -42.74 -20.41 0.96
N ASP A 41 -43.72 -20.64 0.10
CA ASP A 41 -44.56 -19.59 -0.45
C ASP A 41 -45.12 -18.74 0.70
N ASN A 42 -44.84 -17.44 0.68
CA ASN A 42 -45.66 -16.46 1.41
C ASN A 42 -46.16 -15.41 0.42
N THR A 43 -47.18 -15.82 -0.33
CA THR A 43 -48.12 -14.94 -1.03
C THR A 43 -49.08 -14.36 0.00
N GLY A 44 -48.78 -13.15 0.48
CA GLY A 44 -49.69 -12.33 1.27
C GLY A 44 -50.18 -11.16 0.44
N ASP A 45 -51.23 -11.43 -0.36
CA ASP A 45 -52.13 -10.40 -0.86
C ASP A 45 -52.86 -9.77 0.35
N ASP A 46 -52.75 -8.46 0.52
CA ASP A 46 -53.75 -7.67 1.24
C ASP A 46 -54.10 -6.47 0.34
N ASP A 47 -55.11 -6.72 -0.49
CA ASP A 47 -55.98 -5.71 -1.06
C ASP A 47 -56.71 -4.99 0.08
N ASP A 48 -56.37 -3.72 0.34
CA ASP A 48 -57.32 -2.80 0.95
C ASP A 48 -57.42 -1.49 0.16
N ASN A 49 -58.54 -1.45 -0.53
CA ASN A 49 -59.25 -0.37 -1.18
C ASN A 49 -59.45 0.83 -0.24
N ASP A 50 -59.07 2.04 -0.66
CA ASP A 50 -59.82 3.24 -0.28
C ASP A 50 -59.58 4.38 -1.28
N ASP A 51 -60.55 4.50 -2.20
CA ASP A 51 -60.87 5.73 -2.92
C ASP A 51 -61.15 6.86 -1.92
N ASN A 52 -60.38 7.96 -1.96
CA ASN A 52 -60.97 9.28 -1.70
C ASN A 52 -60.16 10.43 -2.28
N ASP A 53 -60.83 11.14 -3.19
CA ASP A 53 -60.59 12.48 -3.70
C ASP A 53 -59.80 13.44 -2.77
N ASN A 54 -58.74 14.05 -3.29
CA ASN A 54 -58.79 15.49 -3.52
C ASN A 54 -57.69 16.01 -4.46
N ASN A 55 -58.17 16.65 -5.51
CA ASN A 55 -57.46 17.37 -6.53
C ASN A 55 -57.16 18.79 -5.99
N ASP A 56 -55.98 19.01 -5.40
CA ASP A 56 -55.43 20.35 -5.18
C ASP A 56 -54.06 20.45 -5.88
N ASN A 57 -54.12 20.85 -7.15
CA ASN A 57 -53.00 21.40 -7.89
C ASN A 57 -52.51 22.68 -7.20
N ASN A 58 -51.50 22.62 -6.32
CA ASN A 58 -50.62 23.78 -6.11
C ASN A 58 -49.33 23.54 -5.31
N ASP A 59 -48.67 22.39 -5.44
CA ASP A 59 -47.32 22.27 -4.88
C ASP A 59 -46.31 22.54 -6.00
N ASN A 60 -45.80 23.77 -5.98
CA ASN A 60 -44.46 24.09 -6.43
C ASN A 60 -43.52 23.15 -5.66
N ASP A 61 -43.42 21.91 -6.10
CA ASP A 61 -42.33 21.01 -5.76
C ASP A 61 -41.12 21.52 -6.54
N ASP A 62 -40.63 22.69 -6.12
CA ASP A 62 -39.21 23.05 -6.20
C ASP A 62 -38.47 22.09 -5.26
N ASN A 63 -38.55 20.78 -5.56
CA ASN A 63 -37.65 19.74 -5.09
C ASN A 63 -36.30 20.04 -5.74
N ASP A 64 -35.69 21.14 -5.29
CA ASP A 64 -34.28 21.43 -5.36
C ASP A 64 -33.55 20.48 -4.37
N ASP A 65 -33.96 19.19 -4.36
CA ASP A 65 -33.24 18.07 -3.79
C ASP A 65 -32.04 17.73 -4.71
N ASN A 66 -31.32 18.77 -5.13
CA ASN A 66 -29.94 18.66 -5.55
C ASN A 66 -29.10 18.40 -4.27
N ASP A 67 -29.43 17.32 -3.57
CA ASP A 67 -28.51 16.57 -2.69
C ASP A 67 -27.52 15.81 -3.59
N ASP A 68 -27.00 16.54 -4.58
CA ASP A 68 -25.77 16.18 -5.26
C ASP A 68 -24.70 16.39 -4.21
N SER A 69 -24.43 15.31 -3.47
CA SER A 69 -23.43 15.26 -2.41
C SER A 69 -22.04 15.35 -3.05
N THR A 70 -21.74 16.49 -3.66
CA THR A 70 -20.43 16.82 -4.21
C THR A 70 -19.44 16.84 -3.06
N PHE A 71 -18.38 16.05 -3.18
CA PHE A 71 -17.28 16.05 -2.25
C PHE A 71 -16.63 17.43 -2.19
N ASP A 72 -16.46 17.99 -0.99
CA ASP A 72 -15.76 19.26 -0.77
C ASP A 72 -14.25 19.01 -0.61
N PRO A 73 -13.40 19.32 -1.60
CA PRO A 73 -11.96 19.01 -1.51
C PRO A 73 -11.25 19.79 -0.40
N SER A 74 -11.82 20.90 0.09
CA SER A 74 -11.18 21.69 1.14
C SER A 74 -11.02 20.92 2.45
N VAL A 75 -11.78 19.84 2.65
CA VAL A 75 -11.68 18.98 3.83
C VAL A 75 -10.40 18.16 3.85
N ILE A 76 -9.75 17.89 2.70
CA ILE A 76 -8.54 17.05 2.61
C ILE A 76 -7.23 17.83 2.48
N LEU A 77 -7.29 19.11 2.08
CA LEU A 77 -6.10 19.91 1.79
C LEU A 77 -5.23 20.15 3.03
N GLY A 78 -3.92 19.95 2.88
CA GLY A 78 -2.92 20.14 3.94
C GLY A 78 -2.99 19.10 5.06
N ARG A 79 -3.68 17.97 4.84
CA ARG A 79 -3.71 16.84 5.77
C ARG A 79 -2.76 15.76 5.28
N THR A 80 -1.91 15.27 6.19
CA THR A 80 -1.10 14.08 5.93
C THR A 80 -1.88 12.83 6.30
N TYR A 81 -1.93 11.86 5.40
CA TYR A 81 -2.53 10.54 5.57
C TYR A 81 -1.41 9.51 5.70
N SER A 82 -1.50 8.66 6.72
CA SER A 82 -0.63 7.50 6.87
C SER A 82 -1.35 6.27 6.36
N LEU A 83 -0.72 5.58 5.41
CA LEU A 83 -1.21 4.35 4.84
C LEU A 83 -0.79 3.20 5.76
N ASP A 84 -1.78 2.58 6.40
CA ASP A 84 -1.61 1.32 7.11
C ASP A 84 -2.07 0.21 6.17
N ILE A 85 -1.12 -0.38 5.45
CA ILE A 85 -1.40 -1.47 4.51
C ILE A 85 -1.28 -2.79 5.29
N PRO A 86 -2.40 -3.42 5.70
CA PRO A 86 -2.33 -4.67 6.44
C PRO A 86 -1.74 -5.77 5.55
N LEU A 87 -1.10 -6.77 6.17
CA LEU A 87 -0.48 -7.88 5.44
C LEU A 87 -1.46 -8.61 4.49
N SER A 88 -2.75 -8.62 4.85
CA SER A 88 -3.83 -9.20 4.06
C SER A 88 -4.24 -8.39 2.82
N ALA A 89 -3.85 -7.12 2.73
CA ALA A 89 -4.17 -6.26 1.59
C ALA A 89 -3.30 -6.57 0.36
N TRP A 90 -2.14 -7.21 0.52
CA TRP A 90 -1.25 -7.54 -0.59
C TRP A 90 -1.82 -8.67 -1.45
N THR A 91 -2.34 -8.29 -2.63
CA THR A 91 -2.94 -9.22 -3.59
C THR A 91 -1.96 -9.71 -4.65
N VAL A 92 -0.86 -8.98 -4.90
CA VAL A 92 0.20 -9.38 -5.84
C VAL A 92 1.60 -9.18 -5.22
N PRO A 93 2.46 -10.22 -5.25
CA PRO A 93 2.16 -11.61 -5.55
C PRO A 93 1.24 -12.23 -4.49
N ALA A 94 0.36 -13.14 -4.89
CA ALA A 94 -0.59 -13.75 -3.94
C ALA A 94 0.16 -14.62 -2.91
N GLY A 95 -0.19 -14.49 -1.62
CA GLY A 95 0.36 -15.36 -0.57
C GLY A 95 1.78 -15.00 -0.08
N VAL A 96 2.39 -13.94 -0.60
CA VAL A 96 3.66 -13.38 -0.06
C VAL A 96 3.46 -12.03 0.63
N GLY A 97 2.22 -11.62 0.85
CA GLY A 97 1.87 -10.37 1.52
C GLY A 97 2.51 -10.20 2.89
N ASP A 98 2.60 -11.28 3.67
CA ASP A 98 3.27 -11.26 4.98
C ASP A 98 4.77 -10.93 4.88
N ILE A 99 5.41 -11.34 3.78
CA ILE A 99 6.83 -11.07 3.54
C ILE A 99 7.01 -9.63 3.09
N ILE A 100 6.26 -9.21 2.06
CA ILE A 100 6.37 -7.86 1.48
C ILE A 100 5.96 -6.80 2.50
N GLY A 101 4.82 -6.98 3.16
CA GLY A 101 4.27 -6.00 4.09
C GLY A 101 5.13 -5.77 5.32
N TYR A 102 6.04 -6.69 5.68
CA TYR A 102 7.00 -6.45 6.76
C TYR A 102 8.08 -5.42 6.38
N TYR A 103 8.42 -5.31 5.09
CA TYR A 103 9.46 -4.40 4.59
C TYR A 103 8.90 -3.11 4.00
N VAL A 104 7.59 -3.04 3.76
CA VAL A 104 6.95 -1.83 3.27
C VAL A 104 6.96 -0.80 4.40
N PRO A 105 7.62 0.35 4.21
CA PRO A 105 7.65 1.36 5.25
C PRO A 105 6.29 2.07 5.33
N ILE A 106 6.10 2.88 6.37
CA ILE A 106 4.89 3.71 6.47
C ILE A 106 4.90 4.68 5.28
N LEU A 107 3.83 4.68 4.47
CA LEU A 107 3.70 5.65 3.39
C LEU A 107 2.87 6.84 3.85
N LEU A 108 3.30 8.03 3.46
CA LEU A 108 2.67 9.30 3.82
C LEU A 108 2.26 10.05 2.57
N PHE A 109 0.98 10.43 2.48
CA PHE A 109 0.45 11.25 1.38
C PHE A 109 -0.15 12.56 1.91
N GLU A 110 0.07 13.67 1.23
CA GLU A 110 -0.52 14.97 1.54
C GLU A 110 -1.11 15.62 0.27
N PRO A 111 -2.44 15.75 0.15
CA PRO A 111 -3.09 16.60 -0.83
C PRO A 111 -2.71 18.07 -0.63
N ARG A 112 -2.06 18.68 -1.64
CA ARG A 112 -1.57 20.06 -1.60
C ARG A 112 -2.53 21.04 -2.26
N SER A 113 -3.13 20.64 -3.37
CA SER A 113 -4.16 21.40 -4.07
C SER A 113 -5.16 20.47 -4.74
N ALA A 114 -6.37 20.98 -4.97
CA ALA A 114 -7.45 20.24 -5.63
C ALA A 114 -8.30 21.24 -6.41
N ASP A 115 -8.06 21.34 -7.73
CA ASP A 115 -8.66 22.33 -8.62
C ASP A 115 -9.11 21.65 -9.91
N ASP A 116 -10.36 21.90 -10.34
CA ASP A 116 -10.92 21.38 -11.60
C ASP A 116 -10.76 19.85 -11.80
N GLY A 117 -10.89 19.07 -10.73
CA GLY A 117 -10.73 17.61 -10.73
C GLY A 117 -9.28 17.11 -10.80
N VAL A 118 -8.31 18.03 -10.71
CA VAL A 118 -6.88 17.74 -10.62
C VAL A 118 -6.44 17.85 -9.16
N LEU A 119 -5.77 16.81 -8.67
CA LEU A 119 -5.21 16.69 -7.34
C LEU A 119 -3.68 16.75 -7.44
N ASP A 120 -3.09 17.64 -6.66
CA ASP A 120 -1.64 17.64 -6.40
C ASP A 120 -1.39 16.88 -5.10
N LEU A 121 -0.61 15.80 -5.19
CA LEU A 121 -0.38 14.85 -4.11
C LEU A 121 1.11 14.70 -3.86
N LEU A 122 1.56 15.14 -2.69
CA LEU A 122 2.92 14.89 -2.23
C LEU A 122 2.98 13.55 -1.50
N ALA A 123 3.95 12.71 -1.83
CA ALA A 123 4.14 11.40 -1.23
C ALA A 123 5.57 11.21 -0.73
N THR A 124 5.72 10.51 0.39
CA THR A 124 7.03 10.13 0.94
C THR A 124 6.90 8.96 1.90
N VAL A 125 8.00 8.60 2.54
CA VAL A 125 8.07 7.57 3.57
C VAL A 125 8.03 8.23 4.95
N GLY A 126 7.34 7.59 5.89
CA GLY A 126 7.30 7.94 7.29
C GLY A 126 8.13 6.98 8.15
N ALA A 127 8.52 7.46 9.32
CA ALA A 127 9.16 6.68 10.36
C ALA A 127 8.29 6.65 11.63
N GLU A 128 8.31 5.52 12.34
CA GLU A 128 7.68 5.41 13.66
C GLU A 128 8.68 5.76 14.75
N GLU A 129 8.47 6.89 15.43
CA GLU A 129 9.20 7.24 16.65
C GLU A 129 8.31 7.08 17.90
N LYS A 130 7.65 8.17 18.31
CA LYS A 130 6.55 8.20 19.30
C LYS A 130 5.20 8.45 18.64
N THR A 131 5.26 9.09 17.47
CA THR A 131 4.19 9.37 16.53
C THR A 131 4.79 9.15 15.14
N VAL A 132 3.93 8.97 14.13
CA VAL A 132 4.38 8.94 12.74
C VAL A 132 4.93 10.31 12.37
N VAL A 133 6.13 10.34 11.80
CA VAL A 133 6.81 11.54 11.27
C VAL A 133 7.31 11.25 9.86
N GLN A 134 7.58 12.28 9.06
CA GLN A 134 8.27 12.13 7.79
C GLN A 134 9.71 11.65 8.01
N ASP A 135 10.17 10.69 7.22
CA ASP A 135 11.57 10.29 7.20
C ASP A 135 12.36 11.26 6.31
N GLU A 136 13.19 12.10 6.93
CA GLU A 136 13.97 13.13 6.23
C GLU A 136 15.07 12.56 5.31
N CYS A 137 15.34 11.26 5.37
CA CYS A 137 16.26 10.57 4.46
C CYS A 137 15.57 9.92 3.25
N ASN A 138 14.29 10.20 3.05
CA ASN A 138 13.53 9.79 1.88
C ASN A 138 13.17 10.99 1.03
N LEU A 139 13.34 10.84 -0.29
CA LEU A 139 12.87 11.84 -1.23
C LEU A 139 11.35 11.97 -1.17
N THR A 140 10.86 13.18 -1.38
CA THR A 140 9.44 13.38 -1.67
C THR A 140 9.19 13.24 -3.15
N THR A 141 8.07 12.62 -3.49
CA THR A 141 7.58 12.50 -4.86
C THR A 141 6.30 13.31 -4.98
N ASP A 142 6.30 14.26 -5.90
CA ASP A 142 5.12 15.01 -6.31
C ASP A 142 4.40 14.24 -7.43
N PHE A 143 3.23 13.71 -7.13
CA PHE A 143 2.32 13.11 -8.11
C PHE A 143 1.41 14.18 -8.71
N ALA A 144 2.02 15.03 -9.54
CA ALA A 144 1.31 16.00 -10.35
C ALA A 144 0.31 15.28 -11.27
N ASP A 145 -0.80 15.94 -11.56
CA ASP A 145 -1.88 15.43 -12.44
C ASP A 145 -2.63 14.20 -11.89
N SER A 146 -2.69 14.03 -10.56
CA SER A 146 -3.61 13.07 -9.97
C SER A 146 -5.06 13.50 -10.23
N VAL A 147 -5.99 12.54 -10.28
CA VAL A 147 -7.41 12.81 -10.54
C VAL A 147 -8.17 12.77 -9.21
N LEU A 148 -9.07 13.73 -9.00
CA LEU A 148 -10.08 13.72 -7.94
C LEU A 148 -11.45 13.90 -8.58
N ASN A 149 -12.35 12.95 -8.34
CA ASN A 149 -13.72 12.99 -8.85
C ASN A 149 -14.66 13.63 -7.82
N ASP A 150 -15.84 14.04 -8.29
CA ASP A 150 -16.88 14.70 -7.46
C ASP A 150 -17.41 13.82 -6.32
N ASP A 151 -17.21 12.50 -6.39
CA ASP A 151 -17.58 11.54 -5.33
C ASP A 151 -16.48 11.34 -4.27
N GLY A 152 -15.36 12.07 -4.37
CA GLY A 152 -14.20 11.96 -3.49
C GLY A 152 -13.28 10.79 -3.81
N SER A 153 -13.55 10.02 -4.87
CA SER A 153 -12.59 9.04 -5.38
C SER A 153 -11.40 9.73 -6.04
N PHE A 154 -10.20 9.19 -5.83
CA PHE A 154 -8.97 9.73 -6.40
C PHE A 154 -8.11 8.63 -7.02
N SER A 155 -7.21 9.03 -7.92
CA SER A 155 -6.17 8.16 -8.47
C SER A 155 -4.92 8.94 -8.87
N PHE A 156 -3.75 8.33 -8.75
CA PHE A 156 -2.47 8.90 -9.16
C PHE A 156 -1.62 7.89 -9.94
N GLY A 157 -0.59 8.41 -10.61
CA GLY A 157 0.36 7.62 -11.39
C GLY A 157 -0.15 7.28 -12.80
N PRO A 158 0.62 6.50 -13.60
CA PRO A 158 1.87 5.84 -13.23
C PRO A 158 3.06 6.81 -13.14
N GLN A 159 3.81 6.75 -12.04
CA GLN A 159 5.03 7.56 -11.84
C GLN A 159 6.02 6.82 -10.93
N ASP A 160 7.31 7.04 -11.10
CA ASP A 160 8.32 6.40 -10.26
C ASP A 160 8.34 7.03 -8.86
N PHE A 161 8.34 6.18 -7.83
CA PHE A 161 8.33 6.57 -6.43
C PHE A 161 9.56 6.02 -5.72
N ALA A 162 10.39 6.92 -5.19
CA ALA A 162 11.60 6.52 -4.46
C ALA A 162 11.24 6.11 -3.03
N LEU A 163 11.75 4.95 -2.62
CA LEU A 163 11.60 4.37 -1.30
C LEU A 163 12.98 4.11 -0.71
N ARG A 164 13.14 4.28 0.59
CA ARG A 164 14.30 3.80 1.32
C ARG A 164 13.85 2.82 2.38
N ILE A 165 14.32 1.59 2.26
CA ILE A 165 13.95 0.49 3.16
C ILE A 165 15.19 0.14 3.98
N GLU A 166 15.15 0.37 5.29
CA GLU A 166 16.28 0.10 6.21
C GLU A 166 17.67 0.57 5.69
N GLY A 167 17.72 1.71 5.00
CA GLY A 167 18.97 2.28 4.49
C GLY A 167 19.29 2.00 3.02
N VAL A 168 18.58 1.09 2.36
CA VAL A 168 18.78 0.84 0.91
C VAL A 168 17.70 1.56 0.11
N SER A 169 18.14 2.28 -0.90
CA SER A 169 17.27 2.92 -1.88
C SER A 169 16.67 1.85 -2.81
N ALA A 170 15.35 1.85 -2.92
CA ALA A 170 14.57 1.07 -3.87
C ALA A 170 13.58 1.99 -4.60
N GLY A 171 13.35 1.75 -5.88
CA GLY A 171 12.35 2.41 -6.69
C GLY A 171 11.11 1.54 -6.85
N LEU A 172 9.94 2.11 -6.57
CA LEU A 172 8.69 1.58 -7.08
C LEU A 172 8.41 2.24 -8.42
N HIS A 173 8.75 1.54 -9.50
CA HIS A 173 8.55 2.04 -10.86
C HIS A 173 7.08 1.97 -11.26
N GLN A 174 6.64 2.95 -12.06
CA GLN A 174 5.25 3.03 -12.51
C GLN A 174 4.26 2.91 -11.35
N ALA A 175 4.60 3.47 -10.19
CA ALA A 175 3.75 3.46 -9.03
C ALA A 175 2.42 4.14 -9.35
N TYR A 176 1.34 3.52 -8.91
CA TYR A 176 -0.01 4.02 -9.05
C TYR A 176 -0.80 3.73 -7.77
N GLY A 177 -1.84 4.53 -7.54
CA GLY A 177 -2.75 4.26 -6.45
C GLY A 177 -4.08 4.94 -6.62
N SER A 178 -5.04 4.55 -5.79
CA SER A 178 -6.38 5.10 -5.77
C SER A 178 -7.04 4.89 -4.41
N GLY A 179 -8.14 5.57 -4.17
CA GLY A 179 -9.00 5.37 -3.00
C GLY A 179 -10.21 6.29 -3.03
N THR A 180 -10.97 6.33 -1.93
CA THR A 180 -12.10 7.26 -1.76
C THR A 180 -11.97 7.97 -0.42
N PHE A 181 -11.82 9.29 -0.45
CA PHE A 181 -11.77 10.08 0.78
C PHE A 181 -13.10 10.04 1.52
N LEU A 182 -13.01 10.00 2.86
CA LEU A 182 -14.17 10.20 3.72
C LEU A 182 -14.63 11.65 3.62
N ALA A 183 -15.94 11.89 3.68
CA ALA A 183 -16.53 13.23 3.51
C ALA A 183 -16.03 14.27 4.54
N ASP A 184 -15.51 13.84 5.69
CA ASP A 184 -14.95 14.71 6.72
C ASP A 184 -13.42 14.91 6.61
N GLY A 185 -12.79 14.27 5.62
CA GLY A 185 -11.34 14.28 5.40
C GLY A 185 -10.53 13.58 6.49
N SER A 186 -11.16 12.73 7.32
CA SER A 186 -10.47 12.01 8.40
C SER A 186 -9.57 10.86 7.91
N GLY A 187 -9.81 10.39 6.68
CA GLY A 187 -9.13 9.27 6.06
C GLY A 187 -9.62 8.99 4.64
N PHE A 188 -9.21 7.87 4.08
CA PHE A 188 -9.77 7.30 2.86
C PHE A 188 -9.88 5.77 2.96
N ASP A 189 -10.83 5.20 2.22
CA ASP A 189 -11.11 3.77 2.13
C ASP A 189 -10.87 3.24 0.69
N ASN A 190 -10.98 1.91 0.54
CA ASN A 190 -10.81 1.21 -0.74
C ASN A 190 -9.47 1.52 -1.43
N GLY A 191 -8.42 1.69 -0.63
CA GLY A 191 -7.08 2.00 -1.08
C GLY A 191 -6.53 0.93 -2.03
N VAL A 192 -5.91 1.38 -3.11
CA VAL A 192 -5.10 0.56 -4.01
C VAL A 192 -3.73 1.22 -4.13
N LEU A 193 -2.68 0.41 -4.09
CA LEU A 193 -1.31 0.83 -4.36
C LEU A 193 -0.63 -0.28 -5.15
N GLY A 194 0.06 0.05 -6.22
CA GLY A 194 0.84 -0.93 -6.95
C GLY A 194 1.97 -0.30 -7.75
N GLY A 195 2.81 -1.16 -8.32
CA GLY A 195 3.93 -0.76 -9.15
C GLY A 195 4.88 -1.93 -9.40
N LEU A 196 6.04 -1.62 -9.98
CA LEU A 196 7.10 -2.57 -10.29
C LEU A 196 8.31 -2.29 -9.41
N LEU A 197 8.68 -3.24 -8.57
CA LEU A 197 9.83 -3.16 -7.67
C LEU A 197 11.02 -3.88 -8.30
N ASP A 198 12.16 -3.22 -8.44
CA ASP A 198 13.38 -3.85 -8.95
C ASP A 198 14.02 -4.74 -7.87
N ALA A 199 13.97 -6.06 -8.05
CA ALA A 199 14.52 -7.00 -7.08
C ALA A 199 16.04 -6.85 -6.88
N ARG A 200 16.74 -6.20 -7.83
CA ARG A 200 18.19 -5.93 -7.74
C ARG A 200 18.53 -4.94 -6.66
N GLU A 201 17.66 -3.98 -6.42
CA GLU A 201 17.84 -2.94 -5.40
C GLU A 201 17.64 -3.51 -3.99
N LEU A 202 17.00 -4.67 -3.89
CA LEU A 202 16.75 -5.35 -2.62
C LEU A 202 17.74 -6.49 -2.34
N LEU A 203 18.76 -6.70 -3.19
CA LEU A 203 19.68 -7.83 -3.07
C LEU A 203 20.34 -7.96 -1.69
N ASP A 204 20.70 -6.84 -1.07
CA ASP A 204 21.34 -6.85 0.25
C ASP A 204 20.37 -7.23 1.38
N PHE A 205 19.06 -7.14 1.13
CA PHE A 205 18.01 -7.62 2.05
C PHE A 205 17.56 -9.04 1.79
N LEU A 206 17.61 -9.47 0.54
CA LEU A 206 17.07 -10.75 0.14
C LEU A 206 18.08 -11.86 0.44
N LEU A 207 17.59 -12.91 1.10
CA LEU A 207 18.40 -14.10 1.43
C LEU A 207 18.59 -15.05 0.22
N TYR A 208 18.09 -14.65 -0.94
CA TYR A 208 17.99 -15.44 -2.16
C TYR A 208 18.62 -14.68 -3.32
N GLY A 209 19.14 -15.40 -4.31
CA GLY A 209 19.58 -14.76 -5.56
C GLY A 209 18.38 -14.26 -6.38
N LEU A 210 18.67 -13.39 -7.34
CA LEU A 210 17.66 -12.78 -8.23
C LEU A 210 16.83 -13.83 -8.97
N ASP A 211 17.48 -14.87 -9.50
CA ASP A 211 16.81 -15.93 -10.24
C ASP A 211 15.83 -16.70 -9.34
N GLU A 212 16.21 -16.94 -8.07
CA GLU A 212 15.32 -17.57 -7.10
C GLU A 212 14.13 -16.68 -6.74
N ILE A 213 14.33 -15.36 -6.59
CA ILE A 213 13.23 -14.42 -6.33
C ILE A 213 12.23 -14.48 -7.47
N CYS A 214 12.68 -14.35 -8.71
CA CYS A 214 11.83 -14.40 -9.89
C CYS A 214 11.11 -15.74 -10.05
N LEU A 215 11.78 -16.85 -9.72
CA LEU A 215 11.16 -18.17 -9.71
C LEU A 215 10.07 -18.28 -8.65
N VAL A 216 10.33 -17.81 -7.44
CA VAL A 216 9.38 -17.86 -6.32
C VAL A 216 8.16 -16.99 -6.63
N THR A 217 8.35 -15.74 -7.06
CA THR A 217 7.22 -14.86 -7.38
C THR A 217 6.40 -15.38 -8.56
N ALA A 218 7.04 -16.03 -9.55
CA ALA A 218 6.34 -16.70 -10.64
C ALA A 218 5.43 -17.85 -10.16
N ILE A 219 5.84 -18.62 -9.14
CA ILE A 219 4.99 -19.68 -8.54
C ILE A 219 3.72 -19.07 -7.93
N PHE A 220 3.83 -17.84 -7.40
CA PHE A 220 2.72 -17.07 -6.83
C PHE A 220 2.00 -16.17 -7.86
N GLY A 221 2.23 -16.40 -9.15
CA GLY A 221 1.51 -15.72 -10.23
C GLY A 221 2.02 -14.32 -10.60
N ALA A 222 3.16 -13.89 -10.05
CA ALA A 222 3.80 -12.61 -10.36
C ALA A 222 5.23 -12.82 -10.89
N PRO A 223 5.39 -13.35 -12.12
CA PRO A 223 6.72 -13.53 -12.69
C PRO A 223 7.44 -12.19 -12.82
N CYS A 224 8.77 -12.19 -12.68
CA CYS A 224 9.55 -10.99 -13.00
C CYS A 224 9.31 -10.55 -14.45
N VAL A 225 9.24 -9.24 -14.64
CA VAL A 225 9.09 -8.57 -15.94
C VAL A 225 10.29 -7.66 -16.20
N ALA A 226 10.40 -7.19 -17.44
CA ALA A 226 11.41 -6.21 -17.82
C ALA A 226 11.22 -4.91 -17.02
N CYS A 227 12.27 -4.45 -16.37
CA CYS A 227 12.27 -3.19 -15.64
C CYS A 227 12.17 -2.00 -16.61
N PRO A 228 11.33 -0.99 -16.33
CA PRO A 228 11.20 0.18 -17.21
C PRO A 228 12.51 0.96 -17.42
N ALA A 229 13.41 0.94 -16.44
CA ALA A 229 14.66 1.69 -16.45
C ALA A 229 15.69 1.18 -17.48
N ASP A 230 15.81 -0.15 -17.64
CA ASP A 230 16.88 -0.76 -18.45
C ASP A 230 16.45 -1.98 -19.29
N GLY A 231 15.24 -2.50 -19.10
CA GLY A 231 14.69 -3.64 -19.82
C GLY A 231 15.10 -5.01 -19.28
N GLU A 232 15.84 -5.09 -18.18
CA GLU A 232 16.27 -6.36 -17.57
C GLU A 232 15.12 -7.02 -16.79
N VAL A 233 15.04 -8.35 -16.80
CA VAL A 233 13.86 -9.10 -16.30
C VAL A 233 13.97 -9.38 -14.79
N TYR A 234 13.98 -8.31 -13.99
CA TYR A 234 14.09 -8.39 -12.52
C TYR A 234 13.06 -7.56 -11.75
N CYS A 235 12.10 -6.94 -12.45
CA CYS A 235 11.05 -6.19 -11.79
C CYS A 235 9.89 -7.09 -11.40
N VAL A 236 9.46 -7.01 -10.15
CA VAL A 236 8.34 -7.76 -9.60
C VAL A 236 7.16 -6.82 -9.45
N GLU A 237 6.00 -7.19 -9.98
CA GLU A 237 4.77 -6.46 -9.69
C GLU A 237 4.38 -6.65 -8.22
N ILE A 238 4.14 -5.54 -7.53
CA ILE A 238 3.55 -5.52 -6.20
C ILE A 238 2.21 -4.80 -6.26
N LYS A 239 1.23 -5.30 -5.52
CA LYS A 239 -0.09 -4.68 -5.43
C LYS A 239 -0.73 -4.94 -4.07
N ALA A 240 -1.24 -3.89 -3.46
CA ALA A 240 -2.10 -3.92 -2.30
C ALA A 240 -3.47 -3.30 -2.61
N GLU A 241 -4.54 -3.88 -2.08
CA GLU A 241 -5.93 -3.47 -2.32
C GLU A 241 -6.77 -3.55 -1.04
N GLY A 242 -7.78 -2.70 -0.94
CA GLY A 242 -8.76 -2.73 0.15
C GLY A 242 -8.23 -2.27 1.50
N PHE A 243 -7.14 -1.49 1.52
CA PHE A 243 -6.64 -0.86 2.74
C PHE A 243 -7.28 0.51 2.96
N SER A 244 -7.10 1.05 4.16
CA SER A 244 -7.55 2.39 4.55
C SER A 244 -6.37 3.23 4.99
N ALA A 245 -6.51 4.55 4.95
CA ALA A 245 -5.55 5.48 5.53
C ALA A 245 -6.22 6.41 6.52
N ALA A 246 -5.48 6.80 7.56
CA ALA A 246 -5.94 7.73 8.58
C ALA A 246 -5.09 9.00 8.58
N THR A 247 -5.69 10.11 8.96
CA THR A 247 -4.96 11.38 9.12
C THR A 247 -3.98 11.35 10.28
N VAL A 248 -2.79 11.90 10.07
CA VAL A 248 -1.77 12.12 11.10
C VAL A 248 -1.86 13.56 11.60
N SER A 249 -2.52 13.74 12.74
CA SER A 249 -2.77 15.08 13.30
C SER A 249 -1.49 15.87 13.53
N GLY A 250 -1.38 17.04 12.89
CA GLY A 250 -0.28 17.99 13.08
C GLY A 250 0.98 17.68 12.26
N LEU A 251 0.96 16.64 11.43
CA LEU A 251 2.01 16.36 10.45
C LEU A 251 1.69 17.09 9.15
N SER A 252 2.70 17.81 8.63
CA SER A 252 2.72 18.35 7.28
C SER A 252 4.04 17.97 6.63
N LEU A 253 3.98 17.53 5.39
CA LEU A 253 5.12 17.09 4.60
C LEU A 253 5.91 18.29 4.10
N THR A 254 7.23 18.16 4.19
CA THR A 254 8.20 19.07 3.57
C THR A 254 8.76 18.40 2.33
N GLU A 255 8.87 19.13 1.22
CA GLU A 255 9.52 18.62 0.01
C GLU A 255 11.01 18.39 0.29
N ILE A 256 11.52 17.21 -0.04
CA ILE A 256 12.91 16.80 0.13
C ILE A 256 13.42 16.36 -1.24
N GLY A 257 14.24 17.22 -1.84
CA GLY A 257 14.96 16.94 -3.07
C GLY A 257 16.26 16.18 -2.82
N SER A 258 16.89 15.71 -3.90
CA SER A 258 18.19 15.02 -3.83
C SER A 258 19.31 15.88 -3.25
N ASP A 259 19.21 17.20 -3.35
CA ASP A 259 20.14 18.18 -2.80
C ASP A 259 19.88 18.54 -1.33
N ASP A 260 18.73 18.15 -0.79
CA ASP A 260 18.37 18.33 0.62
C ASP A 260 18.79 17.15 1.50
N LEU A 261 19.12 16.00 0.89
CA LEU A 261 19.59 14.83 1.62
C LEU A 261 20.94 15.12 2.30
N GLY A 262 20.95 15.10 3.64
CA GLY A 262 22.15 15.29 4.43
C GLY A 262 23.10 14.07 4.38
N PRO A 263 24.38 14.25 4.73
CA PRO A 263 25.36 13.15 4.78
C PRO A 263 24.99 12.06 5.79
N GLU A 264 24.12 12.33 6.75
CA GLU A 264 23.55 11.34 7.68
C GLU A 264 22.61 10.34 6.99
N CYS A 265 22.14 10.65 5.79
CA CYS A 265 21.35 9.77 4.95
C CYS A 265 22.21 8.90 4.03
N ASP A 266 23.54 9.09 4.02
CA ASP A 266 24.46 8.19 3.34
C ASP A 266 24.86 7.10 4.34
N ASP A 267 24.16 5.96 4.31
CA ASP A 267 24.48 4.76 5.11
C ASP A 267 25.75 4.04 4.59
N ASP A 268 26.57 4.73 3.80
CA ASP A 268 27.93 4.33 3.46
C ASP A 268 28.79 4.42 4.75
N ASP A 269 28.53 3.49 5.68
CA ASP A 269 29.39 3.12 6.82
C ASP A 269 30.71 2.46 6.32
N ASP A 270 31.21 2.91 5.16
CA ASP A 270 32.59 2.76 4.74
C ASP A 270 33.52 3.70 5.52
N THR A 271 32.99 4.48 6.48
CA THR A 271 33.79 5.17 7.49
C THR A 271 34.20 4.30 8.69
N ALA A 272 34.08 2.97 8.57
CA ALA A 272 34.72 2.03 9.48
C ALA A 272 36.26 2.06 9.36
N ALA A 273 36.88 2.89 10.22
CA ALA A 273 38.18 2.63 10.86
C ALA A 273 39.48 2.82 10.05
N ALA A 274 39.72 4.01 9.51
CA ALA A 274 41.04 4.37 8.98
C ALA A 274 41.69 5.63 9.60
N ASP A 275 41.47 6.01 10.87
CA ASP A 275 42.36 7.03 11.50
C ASP A 275 42.41 7.10 13.05
N SER A 276 42.69 6.00 13.74
CA SER A 276 43.14 6.11 15.16
C SER A 276 44.11 5.04 15.63
N VAL A 277 45.09 4.67 14.81
CA VAL A 277 46.33 4.02 15.29
C VAL A 277 47.49 4.99 15.14
N SER A 278 47.46 6.08 15.91
CA SER A 278 48.66 6.89 16.14
C SER A 278 49.48 6.29 17.29
N ALA A 279 50.59 5.68 16.89
CA ALA A 279 51.85 5.49 17.62
C ALA A 279 51.81 5.46 19.16
N ASN A 280 51.89 4.25 19.72
CA ASN A 280 52.52 4.03 21.03
C ASN A 280 53.89 3.36 20.83
N GLU A 281 54.86 4.13 20.31
CA GLU A 281 56.29 3.78 20.36
C GLU A 281 57.06 4.94 21.01
N SER A 282 57.14 4.97 22.34
CA SER A 282 58.29 5.59 23.02
C SER A 282 58.25 5.36 24.52
N THR A 283 59.07 4.43 25.02
CA THR A 283 60.10 4.68 26.06
C THR A 283 60.63 3.35 26.60
N LEU A 284 61.71 2.89 25.99
CA LEU A 284 62.71 2.03 26.63
C LEU A 284 64.06 2.56 26.18
N PHE A 285 64.66 3.44 26.99
CA PHE A 285 66.10 3.60 27.22
C PHE A 285 66.32 4.51 28.43
#